data_AF-A0A7S0MXP8-F1
#
_entry.id   AF-A0A7S0MXP8-F1
#
_cell.length_a   1.000
_cell.length_b   1.000
_cell.length_c   1.000
_cell.angle_alpha   90.00
_cell.angle_beta   90.00
_cell.angle_gamma   90.00
#
_symmetry.space_group_name_H-M   'P 1'
#
loop_
_entity.id
_entity.type
_entity.pdbx_description
1 polymer ?
#
loop_
_entity_poly.entity_id
_entity_poly.type
_entity_poly.pdbx_seq_one_letter_code
_entity_poly.pdbx_strand_id
1 'polypeptide(L)'
;TAALRSFSRAVQLDPSALRLYSYTQSGAIHVIMGAQAKALEAYTAALTVQRDYPPALLGYANAALRSASASVAVGAPGEAAEALYVAAAAAAHCVAMHPTLVPGWKLLGDVLIAHTRVTPRSNLTRQPLLESLSLPPSPVLEQWEKHDMESAAMPAETKEAFSRWERRLKAIRGGRVAYARACHLAPWEANGWVDTTAALVGEAAMRRTHQHFMKAAPPSRA
;
A
#
# COMPACT_ATOMS: atom_id res chain seq x y z
N THR A 1 22.98 15.26 12.89
CA THR A 1 22.78 16.60 12.27
C THR A 1 22.26 17.58 13.31
N ALA A 2 22.56 18.88 13.20
CA ALA A 2 22.18 19.89 14.19
C ALA A 2 20.66 19.95 14.44
N ALA A 3 19.85 19.79 13.38
CA ALA A 3 18.39 19.77 13.46
C ALA A 3 17.84 18.72 14.45
N LEU A 4 18.38 17.50 14.46
CA LEU A 4 17.94 16.46 15.40
C LEU A 4 18.24 16.80 16.85
N ARG A 5 19.37 17.49 17.11
CA ARG A 5 19.69 17.97 18.47
C ARG A 5 18.70 19.05 18.90
N SER A 6 18.34 19.96 18.00
CA SER A 6 17.34 20.99 18.26
C SER A 6 15.96 20.40 18.55
N PHE A 7 15.50 19.44 17.75
CA PHE A 7 14.21 18.76 18.02
C PHE A 7 14.25 17.92 19.29
N SER A 8 15.36 17.23 19.57
CA SER A 8 15.53 16.51 20.84
C SER A 8 15.45 17.46 22.03
N ARG A 9 16.06 18.65 21.93
CA ARG A 9 15.96 19.67 22.97
C ARG A 9 14.54 20.23 23.08
N ALA A 10 13.84 20.44 21.96
CA ALA A 10 12.46 20.90 21.96
C ALA A 10 11.51 19.91 22.66
N VAL A 11 11.71 18.61 22.47
CA VAL A 11 10.97 17.55 23.19
C VAL A 11 11.20 17.63 24.69
N GLN A 12 12.41 17.98 25.15
CA GLN A 12 12.72 18.13 26.58
C GLN A 12 12.12 19.39 27.23
N LEU A 13 11.88 20.45 26.45
CA LEU A 13 11.38 21.74 26.96
C LEU A 13 9.85 21.77 27.13
N ASP A 14 9.18 20.73 26.64
CA ASP A 14 7.84 20.24 26.95
C ASP A 14 6.63 21.19 26.95
N PRO A 15 6.32 21.79 25.80
CA PRO A 15 4.91 22.05 25.45
C PRO A 15 4.37 20.87 24.66
N SER A 16 3.25 20.30 25.10
CA SER A 16 2.60 19.12 24.49
C SER A 16 2.40 19.23 22.97
N ALA A 17 2.10 20.43 22.46
CA ALA A 17 1.97 20.70 21.02
C ALA A 17 3.31 20.69 20.26
N LEU A 18 4.39 21.19 20.88
CA LEU A 18 5.74 21.19 20.30
C LEU A 18 6.34 19.77 20.23
N ARG A 19 5.91 18.89 21.13
CA ARG A 19 6.33 17.49 21.17
C ARG A 19 5.88 16.72 19.93
N LEU A 20 4.62 16.89 19.52
CA LEU A 20 4.06 16.26 18.32
C LEU A 20 4.81 16.70 17.05
N TYR A 21 4.99 18.01 16.87
CA TYR A 21 5.72 18.55 15.72
C TYR A 21 7.18 18.06 15.70
N SER A 22 7.87 18.08 16.84
CA SER A 22 9.27 17.66 16.92
C SER A 22 9.48 16.19 16.58
N TYR A 23 8.58 15.29 17.01
CA TYR A 23 8.66 13.88 16.63
C TYR A 23 8.43 13.67 15.13
N THR A 24 7.41 14.31 14.55
CA THR A 24 7.15 14.17 13.11
C THR A 24 8.28 14.69 12.24
N GLN A 25 8.90 15.81 12.61
CA GLN A 25 10.04 16.36 11.88
C GLN A 25 11.31 15.52 12.08
N SER A 26 11.54 14.99 13.28
CA SER A 26 12.65 14.07 13.53
C SER A 26 12.50 12.79 12.69
N GLY A 27 11.29 12.24 12.61
CA GLY A 27 10.97 11.11 11.73
C GLY A 27 11.27 11.41 10.26
N ALA A 28 10.87 12.59 9.77
CA ALA A 28 11.12 13.00 8.39
C ALA A 28 12.62 13.08 8.07
N ILE A 29 13.43 13.62 9.00
CA ILE A 29 14.88 13.66 8.87
C ILE A 29 15.46 12.25 8.86
N HIS A 30 14.99 11.35 9.72
CA HIS A 30 15.43 9.95 9.72
C HIS A 30 15.11 9.23 8.42
N VAL A 31 13.94 9.50 7.82
CA VAL A 31 13.61 9.02 6.47
C VAL A 31 14.64 9.51 5.45
N ILE A 32 14.93 10.82 5.41
CA ILE A 32 15.91 11.38 4.46
C ILE A 32 17.30 10.75 4.66
N MET A 33 17.72 10.50 5.90
CA MET A 33 18.98 9.84 6.23
C MET A 33 19.00 8.32 5.92
N GLY A 34 17.87 7.74 5.50
CA GLY A 34 17.77 6.30 5.22
C GLY A 34 17.73 5.43 6.48
N ALA A 35 17.41 5.99 7.65
CA ALA A 35 17.27 5.26 8.91
C ALA A 35 15.79 4.97 9.20
N GLN A 36 15.19 4.00 8.49
CA GLN A 36 13.74 3.75 8.53
C GLN A 36 13.27 3.29 9.92
N ALA A 37 14.03 2.45 10.62
CA ALA A 37 13.66 1.97 11.96
C ALA A 37 13.46 3.13 12.96
N LYS A 38 14.43 4.05 13.01
CA LYS A 38 14.35 5.26 13.85
C LYS A 38 13.23 6.21 13.42
N ALA A 39 12.94 6.27 12.13
CA ALA A 39 11.82 7.05 11.62
C ALA A 39 10.48 6.48 12.12
N LEU A 40 10.30 5.16 12.05
CA LEU A 40 9.10 4.49 12.54
C LEU A 40 8.92 4.73 14.04
N GLU A 41 9.97 4.59 14.84
CA GLU A 41 9.93 4.89 16.29
C GLU A 41 9.51 6.33 16.59
N ALA A 42 10.06 7.30 15.84
CA ALA A 42 9.70 8.71 15.99
C ALA A 42 8.22 8.97 15.63
N TYR A 43 7.72 8.36 14.55
CA TYR A 43 6.32 8.48 14.18
C TYR A 43 5.39 7.73 15.13
N THR A 44 5.77 6.57 15.68
CA THR A 44 4.97 5.91 16.71
C THR A 44 4.88 6.75 17.97
N ALA A 45 5.97 7.41 18.37
CA ALA A 45 5.94 8.36 19.49
C ALA A 45 5.07 9.60 19.19
N ALA A 46 4.95 10.04 17.94
CA ALA A 46 4.00 11.08 17.56
C ALA A 46 2.54 10.59 17.66
N LEU A 47 2.28 9.36 17.21
CA LEU A 47 0.95 8.75 17.20
C LEU A 47 0.44 8.38 18.61
N THR A 48 1.33 8.16 19.58
CA THR A 48 0.92 7.98 21.00
C THR A 48 0.45 9.30 21.62
N VAL A 49 0.96 10.45 21.16
CA VAL A 49 0.49 11.76 21.60
C VAL A 49 -0.85 12.09 20.95
N GLN A 50 -0.94 11.93 19.63
CA GLN A 50 -2.19 12.12 18.88
C GLN A 50 -2.31 11.06 17.79
N ARG A 51 -3.29 10.16 17.96
CA ARG A 51 -3.50 9.02 17.06
C ARG A 51 -3.86 9.43 15.63
N ASP A 52 -4.65 10.49 15.47
CA ASP A 52 -5.23 10.89 14.18
C ASP A 52 -4.51 12.07 13.54
N TYR A 53 -3.22 12.25 13.83
CA TYR A 53 -2.44 13.34 13.27
C TYR A 53 -1.97 13.02 11.82
N PRO A 54 -2.46 13.73 10.78
CA PRO A 54 -2.23 13.34 9.39
C PRO A 54 -0.74 13.30 8.98
N PRO A 55 0.11 14.28 9.33
CA PRO A 55 1.53 14.25 8.98
C PRO A 55 2.27 13.06 9.61
N ALA A 56 1.89 12.63 10.81
CA ALA A 56 2.48 11.44 11.43
C ALA A 56 2.04 10.16 10.73
N LEU A 57 0.76 10.02 10.39
CA LEU A 57 0.24 8.86 9.67
C LEU A 57 0.88 8.72 8.29
N LEU A 58 0.96 9.81 7.52
CA LEU A 58 1.59 9.82 6.21
C LEU A 58 3.10 9.57 6.30
N GLY A 59 3.77 10.20 7.27
CA GLY A 59 5.19 9.97 7.53
C GLY A 59 5.49 8.52 7.91
N TYR A 60 4.67 7.93 8.78
CA TYR A 60 4.76 6.52 9.18
C TYR A 60 4.57 5.57 7.98
N ALA A 61 3.52 5.78 7.19
CA ALA A 61 3.25 4.97 6.00
C ALA A 61 4.40 5.07 4.98
N ASN A 62 4.95 6.27 4.76
CA ASN A 62 6.10 6.48 3.87
C ASN A 62 7.38 5.80 4.41
N ALA A 63 7.65 5.91 5.71
CA ALA A 63 8.78 5.23 6.34
C ALA A 63 8.67 3.71 6.21
N ALA A 64 7.46 3.16 6.42
CA ALA A 64 7.18 1.73 6.28
C ALA A 64 7.31 1.27 4.81
N LEU A 65 6.84 2.05 3.84
CA LEU A 65 7.03 1.78 2.41
C LEU A 65 8.52 1.72 2.02
N ARG A 66 9.33 2.65 2.54
CA ARG A 66 10.78 2.65 2.32
C ARG A 66 11.48 1.48 3.02
N SER A 67 11.01 1.09 4.20
CA SER A 67 11.48 -0.11 4.89
C SER A 67 11.20 -1.35 4.05
N ALA A 68 9.98 -1.48 3.53
CA ALA A 68 9.62 -2.59 2.64
C ALA A 68 10.48 -2.63 1.39
N SER A 69 10.73 -1.48 0.75
CA SER A 69 11.60 -1.39 -0.43
C SER A 69 13.03 -1.83 -0.11
N ALA A 70 13.54 -1.49 1.08
CA ALA A 70 14.84 -1.95 1.55
C ALA A 70 14.85 -3.47 1.81
N SER A 71 13.81 -4.02 2.46
CA SER A 71 13.68 -5.46 2.70
C SER A 71 13.57 -6.26 1.39
N VAL A 72 12.91 -5.72 0.36
CA VAL A 72 12.89 -6.32 -0.98
C VAL A 72 14.30 -6.36 -1.58
N ALA A 73 15.08 -5.28 -1.44
CA ALA A 73 16.45 -5.24 -1.94
C ALA A 73 17.38 -6.24 -1.23
N VAL A 74 17.13 -6.50 0.06
CA VAL A 74 17.85 -7.51 0.85
C VAL A 74 17.38 -8.95 0.55
N GLY A 75 16.24 -9.12 -0.14
CA GLY A 75 15.68 -10.44 -0.44
C GLY A 75 14.84 -11.03 0.68
N ALA A 76 14.28 -10.20 1.57
CA ALA A 76 13.39 -10.59 2.65
C ALA A 76 11.92 -10.22 2.33
N PRO A 77 11.22 -10.98 1.46
CA PRO A 77 9.87 -10.63 1.02
C PRO A 77 8.81 -10.74 2.13
N GLY A 78 9.05 -11.58 3.15
CA GLY A 78 8.15 -11.72 4.29
C GLY A 78 8.08 -10.46 5.14
N GLU A 79 9.24 -9.88 5.46
CA GLU A 79 9.32 -8.61 6.19
C GLU A 79 8.78 -7.45 5.35
N ALA A 80 9.09 -7.44 4.05
CA ALA A 80 8.53 -6.46 3.13
C ALA A 80 7.00 -6.49 3.10
N ALA A 81 6.38 -7.68 3.11
CA ALA A 81 4.93 -7.82 3.12
C ALA A 81 4.31 -7.25 4.41
N GLU A 82 4.92 -7.50 5.57
CA GLU A 82 4.47 -6.94 6.85
C GLU A 82 4.58 -5.41 6.88
N ALA A 83 5.72 -4.88 6.45
CA ALA A 83 5.92 -3.44 6.37
C ALA A 83 4.92 -2.76 5.41
N LEU A 84 4.62 -3.38 4.27
CA LEU A 84 3.61 -2.86 3.33
C LEU A 84 2.18 -2.98 3.87
N TYR A 85 1.86 -4.01 4.65
CA TYR A 85 0.54 -4.14 5.29
C TYR A 85 0.30 -3.01 6.29
N VAL A 86 1.30 -2.74 7.13
CA VAL A 86 1.29 -1.65 8.11
C VAL A 86 1.22 -0.29 7.41
N ALA A 87 1.98 -0.10 6.32
CA ALA A 87 1.92 1.12 5.51
C ALA A 87 0.53 1.36 4.92
N ALA A 88 -0.09 0.30 4.37
CA ALA A 88 -1.43 0.38 3.77
C ALA A 88 -2.48 0.74 4.82
N ALA A 89 -2.42 0.14 6.00
CA ALA A 89 -3.35 0.44 7.09
C ALA A 89 -3.28 1.91 7.53
N ALA A 90 -2.06 2.45 7.70
CA ALA A 90 -1.87 3.83 8.12
C ALA A 90 -2.31 4.85 7.03
N ALA A 91 -2.01 4.57 5.76
CA ALA A 91 -2.44 5.41 4.64
C ALA A 91 -3.97 5.35 4.47
N ALA A 92 -4.57 4.17 4.56
CA ALA A 92 -6.01 3.97 4.53
C ALA A 92 -6.73 4.71 5.66
N HIS A 93 -6.21 4.62 6.89
CA HIS A 93 -6.74 5.36 8.04
C HIS A 93 -6.69 6.87 7.82
N CYS A 94 -5.57 7.38 7.31
CA CYS A 94 -5.41 8.81 7.01
C CYS A 94 -6.45 9.30 5.98
N VAL A 95 -6.64 8.53 4.91
CA VAL A 95 -7.60 8.84 3.84
C VAL A 95 -9.05 8.74 4.29
N ALA A 96 -9.37 7.79 5.18
CA ALA A 96 -10.70 7.66 5.78
C ALA A 96 -11.09 8.91 6.58
N MET A 97 -10.14 9.42 7.37
CA MET A 97 -10.34 10.58 8.22
C MET A 97 -10.29 11.90 7.44
N HIS A 98 -9.40 11.98 6.44
CA HIS A 98 -9.17 13.20 5.67
C HIS A 98 -9.20 12.92 4.16
N PRO A 99 -10.40 12.71 3.56
CA PRO A 99 -10.53 12.31 2.15
C PRO A 99 -10.06 13.38 1.15
N THR A 100 -9.86 14.62 1.60
CA THR A 100 -9.42 15.76 0.77
C THR A 100 -7.90 15.82 0.61
N LEU A 101 -7.13 15.04 1.39
CA LEU A 101 -5.68 15.06 1.34
C LEU A 101 -5.14 14.24 0.16
N VAL A 102 -4.74 14.95 -0.90
CA VAL A 102 -4.07 14.39 -2.10
C VAL A 102 -2.88 13.49 -1.74
N PRO A 103 -1.96 13.86 -0.83
CA PRO A 103 -0.78 13.03 -0.53
C PRO A 103 -1.15 11.67 0.09
N GLY A 104 -2.27 11.58 0.81
CA GLY A 104 -2.76 10.33 1.39
C GLY A 104 -3.20 9.35 0.31
N TRP A 105 -3.97 9.83 -0.67
CA TRP A 105 -4.39 9.02 -1.81
C TRP A 105 -3.23 8.58 -2.69
N LYS A 106 -2.27 9.49 -2.95
CA LYS A 106 -1.06 9.15 -3.71
C LYS A 106 -0.23 8.07 -3.01
N LEU A 107 0.05 8.24 -1.72
CA LEU A 107 0.83 7.28 -0.94
C LEU A 107 0.13 5.92 -0.83
N LEU A 108 -1.20 5.91 -0.66
CA LEU A 108 -1.98 4.67 -0.67
C LEU A 108 -1.85 3.94 -2.02
N GLY A 109 -1.88 4.67 -3.13
CA GLY A 109 -1.61 4.14 -4.46
C GLY A 109 -0.23 3.50 -4.55
N ASP A 110 0.82 4.21 -4.11
CA ASP A 110 2.21 3.74 -4.15
C ASP A 110 2.41 2.44 -3.36
N VAL A 111 1.81 2.37 -2.15
CA VAL A 111 1.85 1.17 -1.31
C VAL A 111 1.14 -0.01 -1.98
N LEU A 112 -0.01 0.23 -2.61
CA LEU A 112 -0.77 -0.82 -3.29
C LEU A 112 -0.09 -1.33 -4.56
N ILE A 113 0.58 -0.46 -5.31
CA ILE A 113 1.42 -0.89 -6.42
C ILE A 113 2.64 -1.68 -5.90
N ALA A 114 3.23 -1.30 -4.77
CA ALA A 114 4.35 -2.04 -4.19
C ALA A 114 3.95 -3.48 -3.77
N HIS A 115 2.72 -3.68 -3.30
CA HIS A 115 2.17 -5.02 -3.00
C HIS A 115 2.13 -5.96 -4.20
N THR A 116 2.15 -5.45 -5.43
CA THR A 116 2.14 -6.29 -6.63
C THR A 116 3.44 -7.06 -6.83
N ARG A 117 4.55 -6.49 -6.33
CA ARG A 117 5.92 -7.01 -6.50
C ARG A 117 6.27 -8.01 -5.41
N VAL A 118 5.76 -7.81 -4.21
CA VAL A 118 5.99 -8.70 -3.06
C VAL A 118 4.99 -9.84 -3.10
N THR A 119 5.38 -11.05 -2.69
CA THR A 119 4.42 -12.14 -2.46
C THR A 119 3.66 -11.85 -1.18
N PRO A 120 2.36 -11.51 -1.25
CA PRO A 120 1.66 -11.10 -0.06
C PRO A 120 1.37 -12.30 0.86
N ARG A 121 1.43 -12.09 2.17
CA ARG A 121 0.79 -13.01 3.12
C ARG A 121 -0.72 -12.99 2.92
N SER A 122 -1.39 -14.07 3.33
CA SER A 122 -2.86 -14.24 3.23
C SER A 122 -3.67 -13.14 3.90
N ASN A 123 -3.06 -12.30 4.74
CA ASN A 123 -3.73 -11.30 5.58
C ASN A 123 -4.02 -9.96 4.89
N LEU A 124 -3.58 -9.73 3.64
CA LEU A 124 -3.90 -8.49 2.91
C LEU A 124 -5.40 -8.26 2.72
N THR A 125 -6.17 -9.35 2.67
CA THR A 125 -7.63 -9.35 2.47
C THR A 125 -8.42 -8.94 3.71
N ARG A 126 -7.78 -8.54 4.82
CA ARG A 126 -8.50 -8.15 6.05
C ARG A 126 -8.67 -6.64 6.24
N GLN A 127 -8.31 -5.81 5.26
CA GLN A 127 -8.51 -4.36 5.38
C GLN A 127 -9.83 -3.94 4.73
N PRO A 128 -10.86 -3.55 5.51
CA PRO A 128 -12.19 -3.21 4.99
C PRO A 128 -12.15 -2.02 4.03
N LEU A 129 -11.15 -1.13 4.20
CA LEU A 129 -10.99 0.02 3.32
C LEU A 129 -10.47 -0.39 1.93
N LEU A 130 -9.61 -1.40 1.83
CA LEU A 130 -9.15 -1.94 0.54
C LEU A 130 -10.27 -2.68 -0.20
N GLU A 131 -11.16 -3.33 0.53
CA GLU A 131 -12.39 -3.90 -0.02
C GLU A 131 -13.32 -2.80 -0.55
N SER A 132 -13.50 -1.70 0.21
CA SER A 132 -14.34 -0.57 -0.21
C SER A 132 -13.80 0.24 -1.39
N LEU A 133 -12.47 0.25 -1.58
CA LEU A 133 -11.79 0.92 -2.68
C LEU A 133 -11.76 0.08 -3.96
N SER A 134 -12.15 -1.19 -3.87
CA SER A 134 -12.30 -2.02 -5.04
C SER A 134 -13.49 -1.53 -5.88
N LEU A 135 -13.25 -1.35 -7.17
CA LEU A 135 -14.32 -1.12 -8.14
C LEU A 135 -15.34 -2.26 -8.08
N PRO A 136 -16.59 -2.05 -8.53
CA PRO A 136 -17.58 -3.12 -8.61
C PRO A 136 -16.94 -4.37 -9.22
N PRO A 137 -17.28 -5.55 -8.68
CA PRO A 137 -16.71 -6.79 -9.15
C PRO A 137 -16.88 -6.83 -10.66
N SER A 138 -15.76 -7.07 -11.34
CA SER A 138 -15.79 -7.20 -12.79
C SER A 138 -16.77 -8.34 -13.09
N PRO A 139 -17.76 -8.19 -13.99
CA PRO A 139 -18.71 -9.28 -14.30
C PRO A 139 -17.98 -10.53 -14.77
N VAL A 140 -16.81 -10.31 -15.36
CA VAL A 140 -15.79 -11.28 -15.67
C VAL A 140 -15.29 -12.05 -14.42
N LEU A 141 -14.90 -11.39 -13.33
CA LEU A 141 -14.52 -12.06 -12.07
C LEU A 141 -15.69 -12.80 -11.43
N GLU A 142 -16.92 -12.26 -11.46
CA GLU A 142 -18.10 -12.94 -10.91
C GLU A 142 -18.49 -14.19 -11.73
N GLN A 143 -18.36 -14.13 -13.06
CA GLN A 143 -18.51 -15.30 -13.92
C GLN A 143 -17.43 -16.35 -13.65
N TRP A 144 -16.23 -15.92 -13.22
CA TRP A 144 -15.10 -16.81 -12.94
C TRP A 144 -15.16 -17.44 -11.55
N GLU A 145 -15.57 -16.71 -10.50
CA GLU A 145 -15.85 -17.27 -9.16
C GLU A 145 -16.89 -18.40 -9.24
N LYS A 146 -17.87 -18.26 -10.15
CA LYS A 146 -18.87 -19.29 -10.43
C LYS A 146 -18.29 -20.52 -11.15
N HIS A 147 -17.36 -20.31 -12.09
CA HIS A 147 -16.69 -21.41 -12.82
C HIS A 147 -15.66 -22.17 -11.95
N ASP A 148 -14.99 -21.49 -11.02
CA ASP A 148 -13.99 -22.08 -10.11
C ASP A 148 -14.61 -23.05 -9.10
N MET A 149 -15.84 -22.77 -8.64
CA MET A 149 -16.60 -23.64 -7.74
C MET A 149 -16.98 -25.00 -8.38
N GLU A 150 -17.07 -25.05 -9.71
CA GLU A 150 -17.37 -26.27 -10.47
C GLU A 150 -16.12 -27.12 -10.76
N SER A 151 -14.91 -26.54 -10.74
CA SER A 151 -13.64 -27.25 -11.01
C SER A 151 -12.91 -27.73 -9.73
N ALA A 152 -13.53 -28.65 -8.98
CA ALA A 152 -13.03 -29.08 -7.67
C ALA A 152 -11.64 -29.77 -7.67
N ALA A 153 -11.06 -30.13 -8.82
CA ALA A 153 -9.84 -30.95 -8.93
C ALA A 153 -8.56 -30.21 -9.40
N MET A 154 -8.42 -28.90 -9.14
CA MET A 154 -7.17 -28.17 -9.45
C MET A 154 -6.03 -28.49 -8.45
N PRO A 155 -4.77 -28.72 -8.90
CA PRO A 155 -3.61 -28.90 -8.04
C PRO A 155 -3.41 -27.74 -7.05
N ALA A 156 -2.97 -28.01 -5.82
CA ALA A 156 -2.81 -26.98 -4.78
C ALA A 156 -1.95 -25.78 -5.21
N GLU A 157 -0.88 -26.04 -5.97
CA GLU A 157 0.01 -25.00 -6.51
C GLU A 157 -0.70 -24.04 -7.48
N THR A 158 -1.61 -24.57 -8.30
CA THR A 158 -2.40 -23.75 -9.25
C THR A 158 -3.43 -22.89 -8.53
N LYS A 159 -4.06 -23.44 -7.47
CA LYS A 159 -4.96 -22.68 -6.59
C LYS A 159 -4.22 -21.54 -5.88
N GLU A 160 -3.01 -21.80 -5.40
CA GLU A 160 -2.20 -20.77 -4.76
C GLU A 160 -1.73 -19.72 -5.77
N ALA A 161 -1.29 -20.12 -6.97
CA ALA A 161 -0.93 -19.20 -8.06
C ALA A 161 -2.10 -18.28 -8.45
N PHE A 162 -3.31 -18.85 -8.56
CA PHE A 162 -4.53 -18.10 -8.83
C PHE A 162 -4.83 -17.10 -7.70
N SER A 163 -4.82 -17.54 -6.44
CA SER A 163 -5.04 -16.65 -5.28
C SER A 163 -4.01 -15.51 -5.21
N ARG A 164 -2.77 -15.75 -5.64
CA ARG A 164 -1.71 -14.73 -5.70
C ARG A 164 -1.99 -13.73 -6.82
N TRP A 165 -2.39 -14.21 -7.99
CA TRP A 165 -2.79 -13.36 -9.11
C TRP A 165 -3.98 -12.48 -8.73
N GLU A 166 -5.01 -13.05 -8.11
CA GLU A 166 -6.23 -12.34 -7.71
C GLU A 166 -5.92 -11.22 -6.71
N ARG A 167 -5.09 -11.51 -5.69
CA ARG A 167 -4.61 -10.51 -4.72
C ARG A 167 -3.84 -9.38 -5.40
N ARG A 168 -2.96 -9.70 -6.35
CA ARG A 168 -2.21 -8.69 -7.11
C ARG A 168 -3.13 -7.82 -7.97
N LEU A 169 -4.13 -8.42 -8.60
CA LEU A 169 -5.12 -7.70 -9.40
C LEU A 169 -5.96 -6.75 -8.53
N LYS A 170 -6.41 -7.22 -7.36
CA LYS A 170 -7.11 -6.40 -6.35
C LYS A 170 -6.24 -5.21 -5.91
N ALA A 171 -4.95 -5.44 -5.63
CA ALA A 171 -4.00 -4.39 -5.26
C ALA A 171 -3.81 -3.34 -6.37
N ILE A 172 -3.60 -3.74 -7.63
CA ILE A 172 -3.47 -2.79 -8.75
C ILE A 172 -4.73 -1.94 -8.91
N ARG A 173 -5.92 -2.57 -8.83
CA ARG A 173 -7.18 -1.84 -8.97
C ARG A 173 -7.38 -0.84 -7.84
N GLY A 174 -7.11 -1.24 -6.60
CA GLY A 174 -7.15 -0.34 -5.45
C GLY A 174 -6.17 0.83 -5.63
N GLY A 175 -4.94 0.56 -6.07
CA GLY A 175 -3.94 1.58 -6.35
C GLY A 175 -4.38 2.56 -7.44
N ARG A 176 -4.97 2.05 -8.53
CA ARG A 176 -5.54 2.88 -9.60
C ARG A 176 -6.66 3.79 -9.10
N VAL A 177 -7.58 3.27 -8.27
CA VAL A 177 -8.66 4.07 -7.69
C VAL A 177 -8.08 5.16 -6.79
N ALA A 178 -7.08 4.84 -5.97
CA ALA A 178 -6.42 5.81 -5.12
C ALA A 178 -5.73 6.92 -5.93
N TYR A 179 -4.98 6.59 -6.98
CA TYR A 179 -4.39 7.59 -7.87
C TYR A 179 -5.42 8.41 -8.63
N ALA A 180 -6.49 7.79 -9.14
CA ALA A 180 -7.57 8.52 -9.80
C ALA A 180 -8.24 9.52 -8.85
N ARG A 181 -8.41 9.16 -7.57
CA ARG A 181 -8.92 10.06 -6.54
C ARG A 181 -7.94 11.19 -6.24
N ALA A 182 -6.64 10.92 -6.19
CA ALA A 182 -5.62 11.96 -6.07
C ALA A 182 -5.66 12.95 -7.25
N CYS A 183 -5.79 12.45 -8.48
CA CYS A 183 -5.91 13.28 -9.69
C CYS A 183 -7.19 14.12 -9.69
N HIS A 184 -8.30 13.56 -9.20
CA HIS A 184 -9.55 14.30 -9.09
C HIS A 184 -9.43 15.49 -8.13
N LEU A 185 -8.68 15.32 -7.03
CA LEU A 185 -8.45 16.36 -6.03
C LEU A 185 -7.42 17.40 -6.47
N ALA A 186 -6.38 16.99 -7.22
CA ALA A 186 -5.34 17.87 -7.74
C ALA A 186 -5.06 17.60 -9.24
N PRO A 187 -5.96 18.03 -10.14
CA PRO A 187 -5.83 17.74 -11.57
C PRO A 187 -4.63 18.44 -12.24
N TRP A 188 -4.09 19.49 -11.61
CA TRP A 188 -2.91 20.21 -12.10
C TRP A 188 -1.60 19.46 -11.85
N GLU A 189 -1.57 18.42 -11.00
CA GLU A 189 -0.37 17.63 -10.77
C GLU A 189 -0.20 16.54 -11.83
N ALA A 190 0.75 16.74 -12.75
CA ALA A 190 1.05 15.78 -13.81
C ALA A 190 1.44 14.38 -13.28
N ASN A 191 2.09 14.32 -12.12
CA ASN A 191 2.55 13.07 -11.51
C ASN A 191 1.41 12.09 -11.26
N GLY A 192 0.23 12.57 -10.82
CA GLY A 192 -0.92 11.69 -10.57
C GLY A 192 -1.39 10.97 -11.83
N TRP A 193 -1.38 11.66 -12.98
CA TRP A 193 -1.77 11.09 -14.26
C TRP A 193 -0.79 10.01 -14.74
N VAL A 194 0.51 10.22 -14.54
CA VAL A 194 1.55 9.24 -14.84
C VAL A 194 1.35 7.97 -14.00
N ASP A 195 1.12 8.12 -12.69
CA ASP A 195 0.93 6.97 -11.80
C ASP A 195 -0.37 6.19 -12.14
N THR A 196 -1.45 6.92 -12.47
CA THR A 196 -2.72 6.32 -12.88
C THR A 196 -2.58 5.52 -14.19
N THR A 197 -1.86 6.06 -15.17
CA THR A 197 -1.60 5.38 -16.45
C THR A 197 -0.71 4.16 -16.26
N ALA A 198 0.33 4.24 -15.43
CA ALA A 198 1.16 3.09 -15.07
C ALA A 198 0.33 1.96 -14.43
N ALA A 199 -0.60 2.30 -13.53
CA ALA A 199 -1.51 1.33 -12.91
C ALA A 199 -2.46 0.68 -13.95
N LEU A 200 -3.00 1.46 -14.89
CA LEU A 200 -3.85 0.96 -15.99
C LEU A 200 -3.10 -0.03 -16.89
N VAL A 201 -1.87 0.31 -17.29
CA VAL A 201 -1.04 -0.58 -18.13
C VAL A 201 -0.70 -1.86 -17.37
N GLY A 202 -0.37 -1.76 -16.08
CA GLY A 202 -0.13 -2.91 -15.22
C GLY A 202 -1.34 -3.83 -15.11
N GLU A 203 -2.55 -3.27 -14.95
CA GLU A 203 -3.81 -4.03 -14.92
C GLU A 203 -4.03 -4.78 -16.24
N ALA A 204 -3.85 -4.10 -17.38
CA ALA A 204 -4.03 -4.70 -18.70
C ALA A 204 -3.01 -5.83 -18.97
N ALA A 205 -1.77 -5.69 -18.50
CA ALA A 205 -0.75 -6.72 -18.60
C ALA A 205 -1.12 -7.97 -17.80
N MET A 206 -1.59 -7.81 -16.55
CA MET A 206 -2.01 -8.93 -15.70
C MET A 206 -3.23 -9.70 -16.23
N ARG A 207 -4.14 -9.01 -16.93
CA ARG A 207 -5.29 -9.67 -17.58
C ARG A 207 -4.84 -10.53 -18.77
N ARG A 208 -3.88 -10.05 -19.56
CA ARG A 208 -3.34 -10.80 -20.71
C ARG A 208 -2.60 -12.07 -20.28
N THR A 209 -1.74 -11.97 -19.26
CA THR A 209 -0.99 -13.15 -18.76
C THR A 209 -1.94 -14.24 -18.24
N HIS A 210 -3.03 -13.86 -17.57
CA HIS A 210 -4.06 -14.80 -17.13
C HIS A 210 -4.79 -15.48 -18.31
N GLN A 211 -5.18 -14.71 -19.34
CA GLN A 211 -5.80 -15.29 -20.54
C GLN A 211 -4.90 -16.31 -21.23
N HIS A 212 -3.59 -16.07 -21.27
CA HIS A 212 -2.63 -17.04 -21.78
C HIS A 212 -2.50 -18.28 -20.89
N PHE A 213 -2.44 -18.09 -19.57
CA PHE A 213 -2.40 -19.21 -18.60
C PHE A 213 -3.63 -20.12 -18.74
N MET A 214 -4.82 -19.55 -18.91
CA MET A 214 -6.06 -20.30 -19.07
C MET A 214 -6.18 -21.02 -20.41
N LYS A 215 -5.70 -20.43 -21.51
CA LYS A 215 -5.64 -21.11 -22.82
C LYS A 215 -4.64 -22.27 -22.85
N ALA A 216 -3.63 -22.22 -21.99
CA ALA A 216 -2.60 -23.25 -21.88
C ALA A 216 -2.95 -24.36 -20.87
N ALA A 217 -3.98 -24.17 -20.03
CA ALA A 217 -4.47 -25.22 -19.14
C ALA A 217 -5.07 -26.36 -19.96
N PRO A 218 -4.76 -27.64 -19.65
CA PRO A 218 -5.30 -28.76 -20.39
C PRO A 218 -6.84 -28.76 -20.27
N PRO A 219 -7.59 -29.05 -21.34
CA PRO A 219 -9.03 -29.16 -21.26
C PRO A 219 -9.37 -30.19 -20.19
N SER A 220 -10.28 -29.83 -19.27
CA SER A 220 -10.80 -30.75 -18.27
C SER A 220 -11.28 -31.99 -19.01
N ARG A 221 -10.67 -33.16 -18.73
CA ARG A 221 -11.16 -34.43 -19.25
C ARG A 221 -12.60 -34.59 -18.76
N ALA A 222 -13.54 -34.42 -19.69
CA ALA A 222 -14.94 -34.79 -19.53
C ALA A 222 -15.06 -36.32 -19.46
#